data_AF-A0A935WRV9-F1
#
_entry.id   AF-A0A935WRV9-F1
#
_cell.length_a   1.000
_cell.length_b   1.000
_cell.length_c   1.000
_cell.angle_alpha   90.00
_cell.angle_beta   90.00
_cell.angle_gamma   90.00
#
_symmetry.space_group_name_H-M   'P 1'
#
loop_
_entity.id
_entity.type
_entity.pdbx_description
1 polymer ?
#
loop_
_entity_poly.entity_id
_entity_poly.type
_entity_poly.pdbx_seq_one_letter_code
_entity_poly.pdbx_strand_id
1 'polypeptide(L)'
;MNYGAARIVERINEDRFLDACIDLNAPDPLLAGGDGDGPLWMFAGALVDVMNGRKYYGVREVDANGVVVEITGDDFSASGFVAGFKFTARARQYLPNIDEGEARGQRITRRKVKKATVHVRDATEFEFQGRTFAGYKANDPGEADPPLWSGAFSGPVPWPDYDPETIWEKSVPGPCTVLEIAGSVTV
;
A
#
# COMPACT_ATOMS: atom_id res chain seq x y z
N MET A 1 38.75 14.34 -14.98
CA MET A 1 38.24 12.99 -14.68
C MET A 1 37.60 13.07 -13.29
N ASN A 2 36.33 13.47 -13.21
CA ASN A 2 35.61 13.57 -11.94
C ASN A 2 35.03 12.19 -11.61
N TYR A 3 35.78 11.41 -10.84
CA TYR A 3 35.24 10.25 -10.13
C TYR A 3 34.58 10.75 -8.86
N GLY A 4 33.24 10.70 -8.79
CA GLY A 4 32.52 10.97 -7.54
C GLY A 4 31.19 11.70 -7.67
N ALA A 5 30.39 11.43 -8.72
CA ALA A 5 28.98 11.81 -8.65
C ALA A 5 28.31 10.88 -7.62
N ALA A 6 27.95 11.43 -6.45
CA ALA A 6 27.09 10.74 -5.51
C ALA A 6 25.77 10.43 -6.23
N ARG A 7 25.60 9.18 -6.67
CA ARG A 7 24.33 8.69 -7.18
C ARG A 7 23.55 8.22 -5.97
N ILE A 8 22.51 8.95 -5.60
CA ILE A 8 21.52 8.40 -4.67
C ILE A 8 20.84 7.27 -5.43
N VAL A 9 21.02 6.04 -4.94
CA VAL A 9 20.34 4.87 -5.51
C VAL A 9 18.94 4.78 -4.88
N GLU A 10 18.87 4.88 -3.56
CA GLU A 10 17.63 4.90 -2.77
C GLU A 10 17.86 5.64 -1.45
N ARG A 11 16.80 6.22 -0.89
CA ARG A 11 16.77 6.78 0.47
C ARG A 11 15.48 6.36 1.14
N ILE A 12 15.57 5.69 2.28
CA ILE A 12 14.40 5.35 3.10
C ILE A 12 13.84 6.64 3.71
N ASN A 13 12.53 6.84 3.58
CA ASN A 13 11.79 7.94 4.19
C ASN A 13 10.49 7.39 4.78
N GLU A 14 10.29 7.59 6.08
CA GLU A 14 9.12 7.10 6.82
C GLU A 14 7.83 7.86 6.49
N ASP A 15 7.94 9.05 5.91
CA ASP A 15 6.81 9.89 5.50
C ASP A 15 6.37 9.63 4.04
N ARG A 16 7.03 8.69 3.34
CA ARG A 16 6.68 8.28 1.98
C ARG A 16 6.22 6.84 1.98
N PHE A 17 5.08 6.59 1.36
CA PHE A 17 4.40 5.29 1.38
C PHE A 17 4.43 4.57 0.03
N LEU A 18 5.24 5.07 -0.90
CA LEU A 18 5.49 4.48 -2.22
C LEU A 18 6.97 4.10 -2.32
N ASP A 19 7.23 3.04 -3.06
CA ASP A 19 8.58 2.62 -3.42
C ASP A 19 9.09 3.42 -4.63
N ALA A 20 10.41 3.58 -4.72
CA ALA A 20 11.10 4.35 -5.76
C ALA A 20 10.45 5.72 -6.06
N CYS A 21 9.93 6.40 -5.02
CA CYS A 21 9.11 7.58 -5.21
C CYS A 21 9.94 8.83 -5.51
N ILE A 22 9.44 9.68 -6.41
CA ILE A 22 10.06 10.94 -6.82
C ILE A 22 9.05 12.07 -6.66
N ASP A 23 9.50 13.22 -6.15
CA ASP A 23 8.73 14.45 -6.09
C ASP A 23 8.50 15.02 -7.50
N LEU A 24 7.24 15.29 -7.87
CA LEU A 24 6.89 15.73 -9.22
C LEU A 24 7.35 17.17 -9.52
N ASN A 25 7.14 18.08 -8.57
CA ASN A 25 7.40 19.51 -8.76
C ASN A 25 8.70 20.00 -8.13
N ALA A 26 9.41 19.11 -7.44
CA ALA A 26 10.70 19.41 -6.80
C ALA A 26 11.58 18.14 -6.74
N PRO A 27 11.86 17.49 -7.89
CA PRO A 27 12.71 16.31 -7.90
C PRO A 27 14.10 16.64 -7.35
N ASP A 28 14.75 15.66 -6.73
CA ASP A 28 16.14 15.81 -6.31
C ASP A 28 17.01 16.18 -7.53
N PRO A 29 17.89 17.19 -7.45
CA PRO A 29 18.76 17.57 -8.57
C PRO A 29 19.62 16.42 -9.11
N LEU A 30 19.87 15.38 -8.31
CA LEU A 30 20.58 14.17 -8.74
C LEU A 30 19.71 13.21 -9.57
N LEU A 31 18.39 13.37 -9.51
CA LEU A 31 17.39 12.62 -10.27
C LEU A 31 16.74 13.44 -11.38
N ALA A 32 16.92 14.77 -11.37
CA ALA A 32 16.47 15.65 -12.44
C ALA A 32 17.03 15.14 -13.78
N GLY A 33 16.13 14.89 -14.73
CA GLY A 33 16.49 14.42 -16.08
C GLY A 33 17.29 15.46 -16.87
N GLY A 34 17.59 15.16 -18.13
CA GLY A 34 18.15 16.14 -19.04
C GLY A 34 17.15 17.25 -19.41
N ASP A 35 17.59 18.23 -20.20
CA ASP A 35 16.70 19.27 -20.70
C ASP A 35 15.55 18.65 -21.51
N GLY A 36 14.31 18.83 -21.03
CA GLY A 36 13.09 18.28 -21.65
C GLY A 36 12.64 16.94 -21.08
N ASP A 37 13.44 16.31 -20.22
CA ASP A 37 13.06 15.12 -19.47
C ASP A 37 12.36 15.56 -18.17
N GLY A 38 11.11 15.14 -18.00
CA GLY A 38 10.31 15.29 -16.81
C GLY A 38 10.87 14.54 -15.59
N PRO A 39 10.29 14.78 -14.40
CA PRO A 39 10.80 14.25 -13.13
C PRO A 39 10.85 12.71 -13.07
N LEU A 40 10.04 12.02 -13.87
CA LEU A 40 9.91 10.57 -13.91
C LEU A 40 10.51 9.97 -15.19
N TRP A 41 11.51 10.59 -15.80
CA TRP A 41 12.15 10.12 -17.04
C TRP A 41 12.58 8.64 -16.99
N MET A 42 13.00 8.15 -15.82
CA MET A 42 13.39 6.75 -15.59
C MET A 42 12.22 5.77 -15.69
N PHE A 43 10.99 6.29 -15.58
CA PHE A 43 9.73 5.55 -15.60
C PHE A 43 8.86 5.94 -16.81
N ALA A 44 9.44 6.57 -17.85
CA ALA A 44 8.71 6.91 -19.06
C ALA A 44 7.98 5.69 -19.66
N GLY A 45 6.68 5.84 -19.91
CA GLY A 45 5.80 4.76 -20.38
C GLY A 45 5.32 3.78 -19.31
N ALA A 46 5.66 3.98 -18.03
CA ALA A 46 5.19 3.14 -16.93
C ALA A 46 3.87 3.65 -16.32
N LEU A 47 3.27 2.82 -15.48
CA LEU A 47 2.19 3.20 -14.59
C LEU A 47 2.76 3.46 -13.19
N VAL A 48 2.40 4.59 -12.61
CA VAL A 48 2.86 5.02 -11.28
C VAL A 48 1.67 5.40 -10.41
N ASP A 49 1.82 5.16 -9.12
CA ASP A 49 0.90 5.61 -8.08
C ASP A 49 1.22 7.04 -7.67
N VAL A 50 0.20 7.91 -7.56
CA VAL A 50 0.38 9.32 -7.19
C VAL A 50 -0.18 9.57 -5.79
N MET A 51 0.59 10.27 -4.96
CA MET A 51 0.19 10.68 -3.61
C MET A 51 0.57 12.12 -3.31
N ASN A 52 -0.19 12.77 -2.43
CA ASN A 52 0.23 13.99 -1.75
C ASN A 52 -0.06 13.83 -0.25
N GLY A 53 0.98 13.92 0.58
CA GLY A 53 0.88 13.56 1.99
C GLY A 53 0.37 12.13 2.16
N ARG A 54 -0.78 11.98 2.83
CA ARG A 54 -1.44 10.68 3.04
C ARG A 54 -2.52 10.37 2.01
N LYS A 55 -2.85 11.32 1.13
CA LYS A 55 -3.91 11.17 0.14
C LYS A 55 -3.37 10.44 -1.09
N TYR A 56 -4.11 9.43 -1.51
CA TYR A 56 -3.82 8.64 -2.71
C TYR A 56 -4.72 9.09 -3.86
N TYR A 57 -4.11 9.45 -4.99
CA TYR A 57 -4.78 9.96 -6.18
C TYR A 57 -5.00 8.89 -7.27
N GLY A 58 -4.56 7.66 -6.99
CA GLY A 58 -4.67 6.55 -7.93
C GLY A 58 -3.44 6.39 -8.81
N VAL A 59 -3.59 5.49 -9.77
CA VAL A 59 -2.55 5.18 -10.78
C VAL A 59 -2.63 6.17 -11.94
N ARG A 60 -1.49 6.58 -12.47
CA ARG A 60 -1.35 7.42 -13.66
C ARG A 60 -0.30 6.86 -14.61
N GLU A 61 -0.47 7.16 -15.89
CA GLU A 61 0.54 6.91 -16.90
C GLU A 61 1.63 7.98 -16.83
N VAL A 62 2.87 7.58 -17.12
CA VAL A 62 3.98 8.51 -17.35
C VAL A 62 4.21 8.58 -18.86
N ASP A 63 4.21 9.78 -19.41
CA ASP A 63 4.43 9.99 -20.84
C ASP A 63 5.87 9.68 -21.27
N ALA A 64 6.14 9.78 -22.57
CA ALA A 64 7.47 9.54 -23.13
C ALA A 64 8.54 10.53 -22.65
N ASN A 65 8.12 11.69 -22.13
CA ASN A 65 9.02 12.69 -21.58
C ASN A 65 9.22 12.50 -20.08
N GLY A 66 8.58 11.55 -19.40
CA GLY A 66 8.72 11.40 -17.95
C GLY A 66 7.81 12.31 -17.13
N VAL A 67 6.68 12.76 -17.69
CA VAL A 67 5.66 13.57 -17.01
C VAL A 67 4.41 12.74 -16.76
N VAL A 68 3.80 12.90 -15.58
CA VAL A 68 2.53 12.24 -15.25
C VAL A 68 1.42 12.77 -16.17
N VAL A 69 0.70 11.86 -16.82
CA VAL A 69 -0.47 12.19 -17.63
C VAL A 69 -1.66 12.46 -16.70
N GLU A 70 -2.08 13.70 -16.65
CA GLU A 70 -3.27 14.13 -15.90
C GLU A 70 -4.55 13.64 -16.58
N ILE A 71 -5.52 13.17 -15.79
CA ILE A 71 -6.89 12.90 -16.26
C ILE A 71 -7.82 14.02 -15.81
N THR A 72 -9.02 14.08 -16.39
CA THR A 72 -10.00 15.13 -16.06
C THR A 72 -10.26 15.22 -14.55
N GLY A 73 -9.91 16.36 -13.96
CA GLY A 73 -10.09 16.64 -12.52
C GLY A 73 -8.81 16.50 -11.70
N ASP A 74 -7.70 16.06 -12.30
CA ASP A 74 -6.39 16.16 -11.68
C ASP A 74 -5.85 17.59 -11.75
N ASP A 75 -5.17 17.97 -10.69
CA ASP A 75 -4.28 19.13 -10.65
C ASP A 75 -3.09 18.73 -9.78
N PHE A 76 -1.96 18.44 -10.42
CA PHE A 76 -0.72 18.08 -9.73
C PHE A 76 0.25 19.25 -9.64
N SER A 77 -0.20 20.50 -9.80
CA SER A 77 0.67 21.68 -9.77
C SER A 77 1.16 22.07 -8.37
N ALA A 78 0.48 21.63 -7.31
CA ALA A 78 0.87 21.93 -5.93
C ALA A 78 2.19 21.24 -5.53
N SER A 79 2.93 21.81 -4.58
CA SER A 79 4.08 21.12 -4.03
C SER A 79 3.67 19.90 -3.18
N GLY A 80 4.57 18.91 -3.05
CA GLY A 80 4.37 17.74 -2.19
C GLY A 80 3.84 16.49 -2.88
N PHE A 81 3.40 16.59 -4.14
CA PHE A 81 3.06 15.42 -4.95
C PHE A 81 4.28 14.54 -5.20
N VAL A 82 4.12 13.25 -4.94
CA VAL A 82 5.06 12.20 -5.28
C VAL A 82 4.41 11.17 -6.17
N ALA A 83 5.21 10.59 -7.04
CA ALA A 83 4.85 9.41 -7.81
C ALA A 83 5.88 8.30 -7.62
N GLY A 84 5.42 7.05 -7.60
CA GLY A 84 6.26 5.88 -7.43
C GLY A 84 5.45 4.60 -7.60
N PHE A 85 5.94 3.49 -7.05
CA PHE A 85 5.25 2.21 -7.12
C PHE A 85 4.64 1.84 -5.77
N LYS A 86 3.35 1.51 -5.76
CA LYS A 86 2.75 0.90 -4.59
C LYS A 86 3.30 -0.51 -4.39
N PHE A 87 3.62 -0.85 -3.15
CA PHE A 87 3.76 -2.23 -2.71
C PHE A 87 2.53 -2.67 -1.91
N THR A 88 2.16 -3.93 -2.02
CA THR A 88 1.05 -4.51 -1.25
C THR A 88 1.60 -5.27 -0.06
N ALA A 89 1.43 -4.70 1.14
CA ALA A 89 1.74 -5.41 2.38
C ALA A 89 0.58 -6.34 2.75
N ARG A 90 0.90 -7.60 3.06
CA ARG A 90 -0.05 -8.63 3.52
C ARG A 90 0.46 -9.27 4.79
N ALA A 91 -0.42 -9.49 5.75
CA ALA A 91 -0.13 -10.23 6.96
C ALA A 91 -1.21 -11.30 7.16
N ARG A 92 -0.77 -12.52 7.47
CA ARG A 92 -1.65 -13.63 7.83
C ARG A 92 -1.46 -14.03 9.29
N GLN A 93 -2.54 -14.42 9.95
CA GLN A 93 -2.41 -15.06 11.27
C GLN A 93 -1.65 -16.38 11.11
N TYR A 94 -0.59 -16.54 11.90
CA TYR A 94 0.09 -17.82 12.01
C TYR A 94 -0.73 -18.77 12.90
N LEU A 95 -1.07 -19.94 12.37
CA LEU A 95 -1.75 -21.00 13.10
C LEU A 95 -0.78 -22.18 13.31
N PRO A 96 -0.22 -22.35 14.51
CA PRO A 96 0.75 -23.41 14.76
C PRO A 96 0.10 -24.81 14.64
N ASN A 97 0.88 -25.78 14.15
CA ASN A 97 0.48 -27.18 13.93
C ASN A 97 -0.55 -27.39 12.79
N ILE A 98 -0.53 -26.52 11.79
CA ILE A 98 -1.23 -26.71 10.52
C ILE A 98 -0.16 -26.85 9.44
N ASP A 99 0.06 -28.08 8.94
CA ASP A 99 0.79 -28.27 7.70
C ASP A 99 -0.15 -27.94 6.53
N GLU A 100 0.33 -27.15 5.56
CA GLU A 100 -0.44 -26.78 4.36
C GLU A 100 -0.85 -28.06 3.60
N GLY A 101 -2.15 -28.23 3.32
CA GLY A 101 -2.63 -29.31 2.46
C GLY A 101 -3.96 -29.97 2.86
N GLU A 102 -4.49 -30.76 1.93
CA GLU A 102 -5.69 -31.57 2.15
C GLU A 102 -5.40 -32.78 3.05
N ALA A 103 -6.42 -33.25 3.76
CA ALA A 103 -6.34 -34.46 4.58
C ALA A 103 -6.05 -35.71 3.72
N ARG A 104 -4.78 -36.02 3.46
CA ARG A 104 -4.34 -37.25 2.77
C ARG A 104 -4.34 -38.45 3.71
N GLY A 105 -5.52 -38.89 4.13
CA GLY A 105 -5.69 -40.11 4.94
C GLY A 105 -5.38 -39.97 6.44
N GLN A 106 -5.07 -38.76 6.91
CA GLN A 106 -4.65 -38.49 8.29
C GLN A 106 -5.80 -38.22 9.29
N ARG A 107 -7.07 -38.38 8.88
CA ARG A 107 -8.28 -38.08 9.71
C ARG A 107 -8.26 -36.68 10.35
N ILE A 108 -7.72 -35.68 9.64
CA ILE A 108 -7.74 -34.29 10.10
C ILE A 108 -9.13 -33.72 9.83
N THR A 109 -9.76 -33.12 10.86
CA THR A 109 -11.05 -32.44 10.75
C THR A 109 -10.83 -31.02 10.25
N ARG A 110 -11.75 -30.54 9.40
CA ARG A 110 -11.78 -29.12 8.97
C ARG A 110 -11.95 -28.22 10.18
N ARG A 111 -11.30 -27.08 10.15
CA ARG A 111 -11.36 -26.08 11.21
C ARG A 111 -12.10 -24.86 10.71
N LYS A 112 -12.59 -24.05 11.62
CA LYS A 112 -13.26 -22.80 11.30
C LYS A 112 -12.68 -21.68 12.15
N VAL A 113 -12.30 -20.59 11.51
CA VAL A 113 -12.10 -19.33 12.22
C VAL A 113 -13.47 -18.86 12.71
N LYS A 114 -13.67 -18.83 14.02
CA LYS A 114 -14.95 -18.41 14.63
C LYS A 114 -15.06 -16.90 14.72
N LYS A 115 -13.95 -16.22 14.97
CA LYS A 115 -13.83 -14.76 15.01
C LYS A 115 -12.42 -14.36 14.64
N ALA A 116 -12.27 -13.29 13.87
CA ALA A 116 -11.01 -12.65 13.56
C ALA A 116 -11.11 -11.14 13.81
N THR A 117 -10.06 -10.56 14.40
CA THR A 117 -9.95 -9.13 14.68
C THR A 117 -8.53 -8.68 14.39
N VAL A 118 -8.39 -7.53 13.73
CA VAL A 118 -7.12 -6.84 13.58
C VAL A 118 -7.11 -5.58 14.46
N HIS A 119 -6.04 -5.42 15.24
CA HIS A 119 -5.76 -4.22 16.00
C HIS A 119 -4.74 -3.39 15.24
N VAL A 120 -5.12 -2.16 14.90
CA VAL A 120 -4.26 -1.23 14.18
C VAL A 120 -4.11 0.08 14.92
N ARG A 121 -3.02 0.77 14.65
CA ARG A 121 -2.76 2.14 15.04
C ARG A 121 -2.37 2.96 13.83
N ASP A 122 -2.86 4.19 13.81
CA ASP A 122 -2.53 5.21 12.82
C ASP A 122 -2.71 4.73 11.38
N ALA A 123 -3.81 3.99 11.14
CA ALA A 123 -4.09 3.34 9.87
C ALA A 123 -4.91 4.23 8.94
N THR A 124 -4.41 4.39 7.72
CA THR A 124 -5.23 4.70 6.53
C THR A 124 -5.88 3.42 6.00
N GLU A 125 -6.75 3.53 4.99
CA GLU A 125 -7.55 2.43 4.44
C GLU A 125 -6.80 1.10 4.30
N PHE A 126 -7.42 0.02 4.76
CA PHE A 126 -6.91 -1.34 4.62
C PHE A 126 -8.06 -2.32 4.44
N GLU A 127 -7.73 -3.52 3.96
CA GLU A 127 -8.66 -4.63 3.87
C GLU A 127 -8.37 -5.68 4.95
N PHE A 128 -9.44 -6.20 5.53
CA PHE A 128 -9.37 -7.34 6.42
C PHE A 128 -10.55 -8.26 6.13
N GLN A 129 -10.26 -9.51 5.75
CA GLN A 129 -11.28 -10.50 5.40
C GLN A 129 -12.23 -10.05 4.28
N GLY A 130 -11.67 -9.47 3.22
CA GLY A 130 -12.45 -8.99 2.07
C GLY A 130 -13.39 -7.82 2.37
N ARG A 131 -13.20 -7.13 3.51
CA ARG A 131 -13.87 -5.87 3.83
C ARG A 131 -12.87 -4.75 3.98
N THR A 132 -13.20 -3.62 3.37
CA THR A 132 -12.48 -2.36 3.51
C THR A 132 -12.84 -1.69 4.83
N PHE A 133 -11.83 -1.30 5.60
CA PHE A 133 -11.92 -0.54 6.83
C PHE A 133 -11.11 0.74 6.71
N ALA A 134 -11.36 1.71 7.61
CA ALA A 134 -10.66 2.99 7.61
C ALA A 134 -10.75 3.74 6.26
N GLY A 135 -11.81 3.45 5.50
CA GLY A 135 -12.02 4.00 4.17
C GLY A 135 -12.20 5.50 4.21
N TYR A 136 -11.28 6.20 3.56
CA TYR A 136 -11.48 7.57 3.11
C TYR A 136 -11.77 7.49 1.62
N LYS A 137 -12.84 8.14 1.14
CA LYS A 137 -13.11 8.14 -0.30
C LYS A 137 -11.90 8.77 -0.98
N ALA A 138 -11.11 7.97 -1.69
CA ALA A 138 -9.90 8.42 -2.39
C ALA A 138 -10.16 9.63 -3.32
N ASN A 139 -11.42 9.83 -3.73
CA ASN A 139 -11.88 10.94 -4.57
C ASN A 139 -12.71 12.01 -3.84
N ASP A 140 -12.64 12.11 -2.50
CA ASP A 140 -13.26 13.23 -1.79
C ASP A 140 -12.45 14.51 -2.11
N PRO A 141 -13.05 15.57 -2.68
CA PRO A 141 -12.32 16.76 -3.14
C PRO A 141 -11.76 17.63 -2.00
N GLY A 142 -11.81 17.17 -0.75
CA GLY A 142 -11.15 17.86 0.34
C GLY A 142 -9.63 17.85 0.19
N GLU A 143 -8.99 19.02 0.34
CA GLU A 143 -7.53 19.17 0.45
C GLU A 143 -6.95 18.56 1.74
N ALA A 144 -7.81 18.09 2.65
CA ALA A 144 -7.38 17.50 3.90
C ALA A 144 -6.87 16.07 3.71
N ASP A 145 -5.76 15.77 4.37
CA ASP A 145 -5.26 14.41 4.52
C ASP A 145 -6.34 13.47 5.07
N PRO A 146 -6.37 12.19 4.63
CA PRO A 146 -7.20 11.17 5.24
C PRO A 146 -6.99 11.08 6.76
N PRO A 147 -8.07 10.93 7.55
CA PRO A 147 -7.95 10.70 8.99
C PRO A 147 -7.27 9.36 9.26
N LEU A 148 -6.52 9.29 10.36
CA LEU A 148 -5.91 8.05 10.83
C LEU A 148 -6.82 7.35 11.81
N TRP A 149 -6.96 6.05 11.61
CA TRP A 149 -7.84 5.21 12.42
C TRP A 149 -7.01 4.31 13.32
N SER A 150 -7.39 4.26 14.59
CA SER A 150 -6.78 3.39 15.60
C SER A 150 -7.88 2.62 16.31
N GLY A 151 -7.72 1.30 16.45
CA GLY A 151 -8.73 0.48 17.10
C GLY A 151 -8.72 -0.97 16.66
N ALA A 152 -9.79 -1.65 17.03
CA ALA A 152 -10.03 -3.06 16.73
C ALA A 152 -11.09 -3.19 15.63
N PHE A 153 -10.75 -3.88 14.55
CA PHE A 153 -11.62 -4.09 13.40
C PHE A 153 -11.85 -5.59 13.21
N SER A 154 -13.11 -6.01 13.13
CA SER A 154 -13.48 -7.41 12.93
C SER A 154 -14.16 -7.59 11.58
N GLY A 155 -13.71 -8.58 10.83
CA GLY A 155 -14.28 -8.95 9.54
C GLY A 155 -15.20 -10.17 9.62
N PRO A 156 -15.86 -10.50 8.50
CA PRO A 156 -16.48 -11.82 8.35
C PRO A 156 -15.40 -12.89 8.48
N VAL A 157 -15.79 -14.06 8.97
CA VAL A 157 -14.87 -15.18 9.08
C VAL A 157 -14.99 -16.08 7.86
N PRO A 158 -13.88 -16.63 7.37
CA PRO A 158 -13.90 -17.55 6.24
C PRO A 158 -14.70 -18.81 6.57
N TRP A 159 -15.13 -19.50 5.52
CA TRP A 159 -15.80 -20.79 5.63
C TRP A 159 -14.88 -21.84 6.27
N PRO A 160 -15.44 -22.92 6.87
CA PRO A 160 -14.62 -23.99 7.40
C PRO A 160 -13.71 -24.59 6.33
N ASP A 161 -12.43 -24.68 6.65
CA ASP A 161 -11.38 -25.16 5.76
C ASP A 161 -10.37 -26.01 6.54
N TYR A 162 -9.55 -26.79 5.84
CA TYR A 162 -8.40 -27.48 6.45
C TYR A 162 -7.34 -26.48 6.93
N ASP A 163 -7.23 -25.36 6.22
CA ASP A 163 -6.33 -24.24 6.52
C ASP A 163 -7.06 -22.89 6.43
N PRO A 164 -7.89 -22.55 7.44
CA PRO A 164 -8.66 -21.32 7.39
C PRO A 164 -7.76 -20.12 7.70
N GLU A 165 -7.48 -19.29 6.69
CA GLU A 165 -6.58 -18.15 6.83
C GLU A 165 -7.31 -16.86 7.26
N THR A 166 -6.59 -16.02 8.00
CA THR A 166 -7.01 -14.63 8.19
C THR A 166 -6.01 -13.67 7.59
N ILE A 167 -6.48 -12.85 6.65
CA ILE A 167 -5.62 -11.98 5.85
C ILE A 167 -5.98 -10.53 6.12
N TRP A 168 -4.96 -9.77 6.52
CA TRP A 168 -4.93 -8.32 6.49
C TRP A 168 -4.11 -7.89 5.27
N GLU A 169 -4.59 -6.88 4.55
CA GLU A 169 -3.94 -6.33 3.37
C GLU A 169 -4.00 -4.80 3.38
N LYS A 170 -2.89 -4.17 2.99
CA LYS A 170 -2.86 -2.73 2.75
C LYS A 170 -3.36 -2.41 1.34
N SER A 171 -4.65 -2.08 1.23
CA SER A 171 -5.33 -1.82 -0.05
C SER A 171 -4.91 -0.51 -0.71
N VAL A 172 -4.52 0.50 0.07
CA VAL A 172 -4.09 1.83 -0.41
C VAL A 172 -2.78 2.18 0.28
N PRO A 173 -1.78 2.76 -0.42
CA PRO A 173 -0.54 3.16 0.23
C PRO A 173 -0.81 4.22 1.31
N GLY A 174 -0.08 4.14 2.41
CA GLY A 174 -0.25 5.04 3.54
C GLY A 174 0.21 4.40 4.86
N PRO A 175 0.21 5.18 5.95
CA PRO A 175 0.62 4.68 7.24
C PRO A 175 -0.37 3.63 7.75
N CYS A 176 0.17 2.59 8.39
CA CYS A 176 -0.60 1.63 9.17
C CYS A 176 0.36 0.81 10.05
N THR A 177 0.15 0.85 11.36
CA THR A 177 0.84 -0.05 12.29
C THR A 177 -0.10 -1.17 12.68
N VAL A 178 0.20 -2.40 12.27
CA VAL A 178 -0.52 -3.60 12.74
C VAL A 178 0.05 -3.99 14.10
N LEU A 179 -0.78 -3.95 15.13
CA LEU A 179 -0.41 -4.31 16.49
C LEU A 179 -0.59 -5.82 16.73
N GLU A 180 -1.72 -6.36 16.29
CA GLU A 180 -2.08 -7.76 16.47
C GLU A 180 -3.14 -8.18 15.45
N ILE A 181 -3.04 -9.43 14.98
CA ILE A 181 -4.14 -10.13 14.30
C ILE A 181 -4.54 -11.29 15.20
N ALA A 182 -5.69 -11.16 15.85
CA ALA A 182 -6.21 -12.14 16.79
C ALA A 182 -7.36 -12.93 16.16
N GLY A 183 -7.33 -14.24 16.31
CA GLY A 183 -8.38 -15.13 15.82
C GLY A 183 -8.65 -16.29 16.76
N SER A 184 -9.91 -16.70 16.85
CA SER A 184 -10.30 -17.94 17.54
C SER A 184 -10.61 -19.01 16.50
N VAL A 185 -10.00 -20.18 16.64
CA VAL A 185 -10.20 -21.32 15.72
C VAL A 185 -10.90 -22.44 16.48
N THR A 186 -11.94 -23.01 15.85
CA THR A 186 -12.65 -24.18 16.34
C THR A 186 -12.41 -25.37 15.41
N VAL A 187 -12.41 -26.58 15.96
CA VAL A 187 -12.40 -27.86 15.22
C VAL A 187 -13.82 -28.38 15.09
#